data_AF-A0A2N2LNV2-F1
#
_entry.id   AF-A0A2N2LNV2-F1
#
_cell.length_a   1.000
_cell.length_b   1.000
_cell.length_c   1.000
_cell.angle_alpha   90.00
_cell.angle_beta   90.00
_cell.angle_gamma   90.00
#
_symmetry.space_group_name_H-M   'P 1'
#
loop_
_entity.id
_entity.type
_entity.pdbx_description
1 polymer ?
#
loop_
_entity_poly.entity_id
_entity_poly.type
_entity_poly.pdbx_seq_one_letter_code
_entity_poly.pdbx_strand_id
1 'polypeptide(L)'
;MNFFLGGSIDSELFDKLTKIERDILSHFDIIFKKMNAGGDIRNHSHTLFAALTGIVATFRNHPEKNTQQVLMHRQKIARNLSKILRNA
;
A
#
# COMPACT_ATOMS: atom_id res chain seq x y z
N MET A 1 10.90 4.07 -4.13
CA MET A 1 9.70 4.46 -4.90
C MET A 1 9.58 5.97 -4.83
N ASN A 2 9.94 6.69 -5.89
CA ASN A 2 9.75 8.14 -5.96
C ASN A 2 8.25 8.40 -6.06
N PHE A 3 7.70 8.99 -5.00
CA PHE A 3 6.28 9.18 -4.78
C PHE A 3 5.69 10.14 -5.82
N PHE A 4 5.37 9.63 -7.01
CA PHE A 4 4.29 10.06 -7.92
C PHE A 4 3.99 11.57 -8.06
N LEU A 5 4.97 12.46 -7.97
CA LEU A 5 4.77 13.91 -8.06
C LEU A 5 5.75 14.48 -9.07
N GLY A 6 5.23 14.77 -10.27
CA GLY A 6 5.85 15.73 -11.17
C GLY A 6 5.68 17.13 -10.57
N GLY A 7 6.63 17.54 -9.73
CA GLY A 7 6.66 18.84 -9.08
C GLY A 7 7.63 18.86 -7.90
N SER A 8 8.25 20.00 -7.62
CA SER A 8 9.11 20.20 -6.46
C SER A 8 8.29 20.00 -5.18
N ILE A 9 8.45 18.84 -4.54
CA ILE A 9 7.84 18.56 -3.24
C ILE A 9 8.65 19.34 -2.19
N ASP A 10 7.95 20.15 -1.40
CA ASP A 10 8.51 20.75 -0.19
C ASP A 10 9.15 19.67 0.70
N SER A 11 10.42 19.86 1.09
CA SER A 11 11.18 18.89 1.86
C SER A 11 10.49 18.53 3.18
N GLU A 12 9.80 19.47 3.81
CA GLU A 12 9.07 19.20 5.05
C GLU A 12 7.91 18.23 4.83
N LEU A 13 7.20 18.36 3.71
CA LEU A 13 6.13 17.45 3.32
C LEU A 13 6.69 16.06 2.99
N PHE A 14 7.84 16.00 2.32
CA PHE A 14 8.50 14.74 1.99
C PHE A 14 8.95 13.98 3.25
N ASP A 15 9.48 14.69 4.25
CA ASP A 15 9.87 14.08 5.53
C ASP A 15 8.66 13.54 6.30
N LYS A 16 7.55 14.28 6.31
CA LYS A 16 6.29 13.82 6.91
C LYS A 16 5.78 12.55 6.22
N LEU A 17 5.77 12.52 4.89
CA LEU A 17 5.36 11.35 4.12
C LEU A 17 6.25 10.14 4.41
N THR A 18 7.56 10.35 4.45
CA THR A 18 8.54 9.30 4.77
C THR A 18 8.32 8.74 6.16
N LYS A 19 8.00 9.58 7.15
CA LYS A 19 7.69 9.13 8.51
C LYS A 19 6.41 8.27 8.55
N ILE A 20 5.35 8.72 7.87
CA ILE A 20 4.10 7.96 7.76
C ILE A 20 4.33 6.60 7.09
N GLU A 21 5.12 6.56 6.01
CA GLU A 21 5.48 5.30 5.34
C GLU A 21 6.18 4.34 6.30
N ARG A 22 7.17 4.82 7.06
CA ARG A 22 7.91 4.02 8.04
C ARG A 22 7.01 3.48 9.16
N ASP A 23 6.08 4.30 9.65
CA ASP A 23 5.14 3.89 10.69
C ASP A 23 4.17 2.82 10.16
N ILE A 24 3.68 2.95 8.93
CA ILE A 24 2.85 1.94 8.28
C ILE A 24 3.61 0.61 8.12
N LEU A 25 4.84 0.66 7.58
CA LEU A 25 5.67 -0.53 7.41
C LEU A 25 5.97 -1.21 8.75
N SER A 26 6.20 -0.43 9.81
CA SER A 26 6.44 -0.98 11.15
C SER A 26 5.22 -1.70 11.70
N HIS A 27 4.01 -1.20 11.44
CA HIS A 27 2.78 -1.92 11.79
C HIS A 27 2.63 -3.22 11.00
N PHE A 28 2.95 -3.23 9.71
CA PHE A 28 2.95 -4.47 8.92
C PHE A 28 3.96 -5.49 9.44
N ASP A 29 5.16 -5.06 9.85
CA ASP A 29 6.15 -5.94 10.45
C ASP A 29 5.59 -6.63 11.71
N ILE A 30 4.88 -5.88 12.57
CA ILE A 30 4.25 -6.43 13.78
C ILE A 30 3.19 -7.46 13.41
N ILE A 31 2.37 -7.19 12.38
CA ILE A 31 1.33 -8.11 11.92
C ILE A 31 1.95 -9.41 11.40
N PHE A 32 2.93 -9.34 10.50
CA PHE A 32 3.58 -10.52 9.94
C PHE A 32 4.34 -11.33 10.99
N LYS A 33 4.97 -10.66 11.97
CA LYS A 33 5.59 -11.34 13.13
C LYS A 33 4.55 -12.09 13.97
N LYS A 34 3.41 -11.46 14.29
CA LYS A 34 2.31 -12.11 15.03
C LYS A 34 1.70 -13.29 14.30
N MET A 35 1.78 -13.28 12.97
CA MET A 35 1.33 -14.39 12.11
C MET A 35 2.38 -15.51 11.98
N ASN A 36 3.56 -15.39 12.62
CA ASN A 36 4.70 -16.29 12.42
C ASN A 36 5.05 -16.49 10.94
N ALA A 37 4.97 -15.43 10.14
CA ALA A 37 5.32 -15.50 8.72
C ALA A 37 6.80 -15.87 8.55
N GLY A 38 7.09 -16.87 7.72
CA GLY A 38 8.47 -17.26 7.39
C GLY A 38 9.15 -16.26 6.44
N GLY A 39 10.48 -16.32 6.37
CA GLY A 39 11.27 -15.47 5.48
C GLY A 39 11.50 -14.05 6.03
N ASP A 40 11.81 -13.11 5.13
CA ASP A 40 12.10 -11.72 5.49
C ASP A 40 10.80 -10.91 5.69
N ILE A 41 10.45 -10.67 6.95
CA ILE A 41 9.29 -9.89 7.37
C ILE A 41 9.24 -8.51 6.70
N ARG A 42 10.38 -7.83 6.56
CA ARG A 42 10.42 -6.48 6.01
C ARG A 42 10.08 -6.50 4.52
N ASN A 43 10.53 -7.53 3.80
CA ASN A 43 10.14 -7.72 2.40
C ASN A 43 8.64 -7.98 2.25
N HIS A 44 8.01 -8.72 3.17
CA HIS A 44 6.55 -8.91 3.18
C HIS A 44 5.81 -7.59 3.40
N SER A 45 6.26 -6.79 4.35
CA SER A 45 5.71 -5.45 4.63
C SER A 45 5.83 -4.51 3.43
N HIS A 46 6.99 -4.46 2.78
CA HIS A 46 7.18 -3.67 1.56
C HIS A 46 6.32 -4.17 0.40
N THR A 47 6.17 -5.49 0.24
CA THR A 47 5.33 -6.09 -0.79
C THR A 47 3.87 -5.71 -0.60
N LEU A 48 3.36 -5.81 0.63
CA LEU A 48 1.99 -5.39 0.94
C LEU A 48 1.78 -3.88 0.73
N PHE A 49 2.73 -3.06 1.19
CA PHE A 49 2.68 -1.61 0.99
C PHE A 49 2.66 -1.23 -0.51
N ALA A 50 3.51 -1.86 -1.32
CA ALA A 50 3.54 -1.65 -2.77
C ALA A 50 2.23 -2.07 -3.45
N ALA A 51 1.65 -3.21 -3.05
CA ALA A 51 0.38 -3.66 -3.58
C ALA A 51 -0.76 -2.69 -3.25
N LEU A 52 -0.85 -2.20 -2.01
CA LEU A 52 -1.88 -1.24 -1.58
C LEU A 52 -1.73 0.11 -2.27
N THR A 53 -0.51 0.64 -2.35
CA THR A 53 -0.24 1.90 -3.05
C THR A 53 -0.55 1.80 -4.54
N GLY A 54 -0.21 0.69 -5.20
CA GLY A 54 -0.59 0.41 -6.58
C GLY A 54 -2.12 0.36 -6.80
N ILE A 55 -2.87 -0.26 -5.89
CA ILE A 55 -4.35 -0.28 -5.91
C ILE A 55 -4.91 1.14 -5.79
N VAL A 56 -4.35 1.98 -4.92
CA VAL A 56 -4.81 3.36 -4.74
C VAL A 56 -4.48 4.20 -5.97
N ALA A 57 -3.23 4.17 -6.43
CA ALA A 57 -2.72 4.98 -7.54
C ALA A 57 -3.46 4.70 -8.85
N THR A 58 -3.64 3.42 -9.20
CA THR A 58 -4.31 3.01 -10.46
C THR A 58 -5.74 3.52 -10.56
N PHE A 59 -6.43 3.71 -9.42
CA PHE A 59 -7.84 4.07 -9.39
C PHE A 59 -8.13 5.43 -8.76
N ARG A 60 -7.12 6.26 -8.46
CA ARG A 60 -7.31 7.56 -7.80
C ARG A 60 -8.02 8.59 -8.69
N ASN A 61 -7.77 8.56 -9.99
CA ASN A 61 -8.26 9.57 -10.94
C ASN A 61 -8.91 8.93 -12.18
N HIS A 62 -9.72 7.88 -12.00
CA HIS A 62 -10.36 7.22 -13.14
C HIS A 62 -11.49 8.11 -13.68
N PRO A 63 -11.38 8.70 -14.89
CA PRO A 63 -12.25 9.80 -15.33
C PRO A 63 -13.72 9.40 -15.48
N GLU A 64 -13.98 8.11 -15.69
CA GLU A 64 -15.32 7.57 -15.97
C GLU A 64 -16.00 6.92 -14.74
N LYS A 65 -15.36 6.92 -13.56
CA LYS A 65 -15.87 6.19 -12.39
C LYS A 65 -16.14 7.12 -11.22
N ASN A 66 -17.32 6.96 -10.62
CA ASN A 66 -17.65 7.67 -9.39
C ASN A 66 -16.89 7.08 -8.17
N THR A 67 -16.86 7.82 -7.07
CA THR A 67 -16.14 7.46 -5.84
C THR A 67 -16.52 6.07 -5.32
N GLN A 68 -17.80 5.68 -5.43
CA GLN A 68 -18.27 4.38 -4.97
C GLN A 68 -17.75 3.24 -5.84
N GLN A 69 -17.73 3.40 -7.17
CA GLN A 69 -17.17 2.43 -8.10
C GLN A 69 -15.65 2.24 -7.90
N VAL A 70 -14.92 3.34 -7.65
CA VAL A 70 -13.50 3.29 -7.28
C VAL A 70 -13.30 2.51 -5.99
N LEU A 71 -14.10 2.79 -4.95
CA LEU A 71 -14.02 2.09 -3.67
C LEU A 71 -14.32 0.59 -3.81
N MET A 72 -15.40 0.22 -4.50
CA MET A 72 -15.77 -1.17 -4.76
C MET A 72 -14.65 -1.91 -5.49
N HIS A 73 -14.03 -1.28 -6.47
CA HIS A 73 -12.92 -1.89 -7.21
C HIS A 73 -11.69 -2.10 -6.33
N ARG A 74 -11.28 -1.09 -5.54
CA ARG A 74 -10.16 -1.22 -4.60
C ARG A 74 -10.39 -2.35 -3.60
N GLN A 75 -11.61 -2.47 -3.07
CA GLN A 75 -11.99 -3.57 -2.18
C GLN A 75 -11.93 -4.93 -2.89
N LYS A 76 -12.38 -5.02 -4.15
CA LYS A 76 -12.29 -6.26 -4.95
C LYS A 76 -10.85 -6.73 -5.12
N ILE A 77 -9.93 -5.83 -5.49
CA ILE A 77 -8.51 -6.18 -5.67
C ILE A 77 -7.84 -6.52 -4.33
N ALA A 78 -8.14 -5.77 -3.26
CA ALA A 78 -7.63 -6.07 -1.93
C ALA A 78 -8.09 -7.47 -1.44
N ARG A 79 -9.34 -7.84 -1.70
CA ARG A 79 -9.85 -9.20 -1.41
C ARG A 79 -9.11 -10.26 -2.23
N ASN A 80 -8.84 -10.00 -3.51
CA ASN A 80 -8.08 -10.93 -4.34
C ASN A 80 -6.66 -11.14 -3.82
N LEU A 81 -5.96 -10.05 -3.46
CA LEU A 81 -4.64 -10.11 -2.85
C LEU A 81 -4.64 -10.93 -1.56
N SER A 82 -5.62 -10.71 -0.68
CA SER A 82 -5.74 -11.50 0.55
C SER A 82 -5.94 -13.00 0.29
N LYS A 83 -6.68 -13.38 -0.76
CA LYS A 83 -6.85 -14.78 -1.13
C LYS A 83 -5.54 -15.41 -1.58
N ILE A 84 -4.77 -14.71 -2.41
CA ILE A 84 -3.46 -15.19 -2.89
C ILE A 84 -2.52 -15.42 -1.70
N LEU A 85 -2.45 -14.45 -0.77
CA LEU A 85 -1.58 -14.55 0.40
C LEU A 85 -1.99 -15.63 1.42
N ARG A 86 -3.27 -16.02 1.47
CA ARG A 86 -3.72 -17.13 2.34
C ARG A 86 -3.46 -18.51 1.76
N ASN A 87 -3.25 -18.58 0.45
CA ASN A 87 -3.07 -19.83 -0.30
C ASN A 87 -1.61 -20.04 -0.75
N ALA A 88 -0.69 -19.19 -0.29
CA ALA A 88 0.75 -19.26 -0.52
C ALA A 88 1.46 -19.73 0.75
#